data_AF-A0A3G9GFK7-F1
#
_entry.id   AF-A0A3G9GFK7-F1
#
_cell.length_a   1.000
_cell.length_b   1.000
_cell.length_c   1.000
_cell.angle_alpha   90.00
_cell.angle_beta   90.00
_cell.angle_gamma   90.00
#
_symmetry.space_group_name_H-M   'P 1'
#
loop_
_entity.id
_entity.type
_entity.pdbx_description
1 polymer ?
#
loop_
_entity_poly.entity_id
_entity_poly.type
_entity_poly.pdbx_seq_one_letter_code
_entity_poly.pdbx_strand_id
1 'polypeptide(L)'
;MNDGLYLPLLAALAFCQHLSQREARDVSGLLLNAVVTSLACLVSLLLGSMMLTLVAVPHSMLLTLLVHTGCPLLLFALLQRYAAPQINWLGLRWYWLLLDTLLLALPLFWPDKADHALRLSLHILLAPLLLGLLLAQFATLTQRLARCNLPARLHGQPALLACALLLALALHSLGVHLS
;
A
#
# COMPACT_ATOMS: atom_id res chain seq x y z
N MET A 1 16.16 1.12 8.82
CA MET A 1 15.03 0.16 8.70
C MET A 1 15.48 -0.96 7.79
N ASN A 2 15.07 -2.22 8.01
CA ASN A 2 15.52 -3.32 7.15
C ASN A 2 14.62 -3.40 5.90
N ASP A 3 14.95 -2.63 4.87
CA ASP A 3 14.16 -2.53 3.62
C ASP A 3 13.96 -3.89 2.94
N GLY A 4 14.87 -4.83 3.19
CA GLY A 4 14.74 -6.24 2.80
C GLY A 4 13.46 -6.90 3.33
N LEU A 5 12.95 -6.55 4.50
CA LEU A 5 11.71 -7.14 5.05
C LEU A 5 10.47 -6.29 4.76
N TYR A 6 10.65 -5.00 4.50
CA TYR A 6 9.57 -4.05 4.26
C TYR A 6 8.90 -4.25 2.89
N LEU A 7 9.71 -4.33 1.83
CA LEU A 7 9.23 -4.52 0.46
C LEU A 7 8.44 -5.83 0.23
N PRO A 8 8.88 -7.01 0.71
CA PRO A 8 8.09 -8.24 0.57
C PRO A 8 6.75 -8.18 1.32
N LEU A 9 6.70 -7.42 2.42
CA LEU A 9 5.48 -7.25 3.21
C LEU A 9 4.43 -6.40 2.47
N LEU A 10 4.86 -5.38 1.72
CA LEU A 10 3.99 -4.64 0.78
C LEU A 10 3.44 -5.56 -0.32
N ALA A 11 4.25 -6.46 -0.87
CA ALA A 11 3.80 -7.43 -1.87
C ALA A 11 2.77 -8.42 -1.30
N ALA A 12 2.97 -8.88 -0.06
CA ALA A 12 2.02 -9.75 0.62
C ALA A 12 0.66 -9.05 0.85
N LEU A 13 0.67 -7.78 1.26
CA LEU A 13 -0.56 -6.98 1.39
C LEU A 13 -1.28 -6.80 0.08
N ALA A 14 -0.56 -6.44 -0.98
CA ALA A 14 -1.14 -6.26 -2.31
C ALA A 14 -1.82 -7.55 -2.80
N PHE A 15 -1.21 -8.72 -2.52
CA PHE A 15 -1.83 -10.01 -2.77
C PHE A 15 -3.10 -10.25 -1.94
N CYS A 16 -3.05 -9.99 -0.62
CA CYS A 16 -4.22 -10.12 0.26
C CYS A 16 -5.39 -9.22 -0.17
N GLN A 17 -5.10 -7.98 -0.55
CA GLN A 17 -6.11 -7.05 -1.06
C GLN A 17 -6.73 -7.55 -2.36
N HIS A 18 -5.89 -8.02 -3.29
CA HIS A 18 -6.35 -8.62 -4.53
C HIS A 18 -7.27 -9.83 -4.29
N LEU A 19 -6.94 -10.71 -3.33
CA LEU A 19 -7.81 -11.83 -2.95
C LEU A 19 -9.17 -11.35 -2.42
N SER A 20 -9.20 -10.28 -1.63
CA SER A 20 -10.45 -9.73 -1.08
C SER A 20 -11.35 -9.08 -2.12
N GLN A 21 -10.80 -8.68 -3.27
CA GLN A 21 -11.49 -7.97 -4.35
C GLN A 21 -11.90 -8.88 -5.52
N ARG A 22 -11.72 -10.20 -5.38
CA ARG A 22 -11.95 -11.21 -6.43
C ARG A 22 -13.33 -11.23 -7.08
N GLU A 23 -14.35 -10.69 -6.41
CA GLU A 23 -15.70 -10.60 -6.97
C GLU A 23 -15.81 -9.51 -8.05
N ALA A 24 -14.93 -8.50 -8.03
CA ALA A 24 -14.81 -7.51 -9.08
C ALA A 24 -14.02 -8.09 -10.26
N ARG A 25 -14.72 -8.68 -11.22
CA ARG A 25 -14.13 -9.32 -12.42
C ARG A 25 -13.50 -8.32 -13.41
N ASP A 26 -13.69 -7.02 -13.19
CA ASP A 26 -13.24 -5.98 -14.11
C ASP A 26 -11.84 -5.47 -13.76
N VAL A 27 -10.88 -5.77 -14.64
CA VAL A 27 -9.49 -5.31 -14.50
C VAL A 27 -9.38 -3.79 -14.51
N SER A 28 -10.22 -3.10 -15.28
CA SER A 28 -10.31 -1.63 -15.26
C SER A 28 -10.72 -1.11 -13.87
N GLY A 29 -11.67 -1.77 -13.21
CA GLY A 29 -12.09 -1.45 -11.85
C GLY A 29 -10.98 -1.70 -10.83
N LEU A 30 -10.27 -2.84 -10.93
CA LEU A 30 -9.13 -3.14 -10.06
C LEU A 30 -7.98 -2.16 -10.24
N LEU A 31 -7.69 -1.72 -11.47
CA LEU A 31 -6.69 -0.70 -11.75
C LEU A 31 -7.10 0.66 -11.19
N LEU A 32 -8.35 1.06 -11.37
CA LEU A 32 -8.86 2.31 -10.78
C LEU A 32 -8.75 2.26 -9.26
N ASN A 33 -9.10 1.12 -8.65
CA ASN A 33 -9.00 0.94 -7.21
C ASN A 33 -7.53 1.01 -6.74
N ALA A 34 -6.58 0.38 -7.45
CA ALA A 34 -5.16 0.49 -7.15
C ALA A 34 -4.66 1.95 -7.18
N VAL A 35 -5.10 2.73 -8.17
CA VAL A 35 -4.78 4.16 -8.26
C VAL A 35 -5.41 4.93 -7.10
N VAL A 36 -6.69 4.73 -6.83
CA VAL A 36 -7.40 5.46 -5.77
C VAL A 36 -6.86 5.11 -4.37
N THR A 37 -6.57 3.83 -4.09
CA THR A 37 -5.98 3.40 -2.82
C THR A 37 -4.58 3.99 -2.63
N SER A 38 -3.71 3.91 -3.64
CA SER A 38 -2.37 4.51 -3.57
C SER A 38 -2.42 6.02 -3.36
N LEU A 39 -3.33 6.71 -4.05
CA LEU A 39 -3.49 8.17 -3.94
C LEU A 39 -4.08 8.56 -2.58
N ALA A 40 -5.06 7.81 -2.06
CA ALA A 40 -5.61 8.01 -0.73
C ALA A 40 -4.56 7.79 0.37
N CYS A 41 -3.70 6.78 0.21
CA CYS A 41 -2.58 6.55 1.12
C CYS A 41 -1.58 7.71 1.08
N LEU A 42 -1.19 8.15 -0.12
CA LEU A 42 -0.27 9.27 -0.32
C LEU A 42 -0.80 10.56 0.31
N VAL A 43 -2.08 10.91 0.08
CA VAL A 43 -2.71 12.08 0.70
C VAL A 43 -2.74 11.94 2.22
N SER A 44 -3.07 10.76 2.75
CA SER A 44 -3.12 10.52 4.20
C SER A 44 -1.73 10.64 4.85
N LEU A 45 -0.68 10.14 4.20
CA LEU A 45 0.69 10.24 4.68
C LEU A 45 1.24 11.67 4.60
N LEU A 46 0.95 12.39 3.52
CA LEU A 46 1.30 13.80 3.37
C LEU A 46 0.59 14.64 4.44
N LEU A 47 -0.71 14.44 4.64
CA LEU A 47 -1.46 15.18 5.66
C LEU A 47 -0.91 14.88 7.06
N GLY A 48 -0.66 13.60 7.37
CA GLY A 48 -0.13 13.19 8.67
C GLY A 48 1.26 13.73 8.95
N SER A 49 2.16 13.66 7.97
CA SER A 49 3.51 14.23 8.10
C SER A 49 3.48 15.76 8.24
N MET A 50 2.64 16.46 7.48
CA MET A 50 2.46 17.92 7.62
C MET A 50 1.96 18.30 9.02
N MET A 51 0.96 17.59 9.55
CA MET A 51 0.48 17.79 10.92
C MET A 51 1.59 17.57 11.96
N LEU A 52 2.42 16.54 11.80
CA LEU A 52 3.53 16.28 12.71
C LEU A 52 4.61 17.37 12.66
N THR A 53 4.91 17.90 11.46
CA THR A 53 5.86 19.01 11.33
C THR A 53 5.36 20.31 11.98
N LEU A 54 4.05 20.56 11.95
CA LEU A 54 3.44 21.76 12.55
C LEU A 54 3.40 21.72 14.07
N VAL A 55 3.34 20.54 14.68
CA VAL A 55 3.17 20.40 16.13
C VAL A 55 4.42 20.81 16.93
N ALA A 56 5.60 20.95 16.31
CA ALA A 56 6.85 21.45 16.94
C ALA A 56 7.28 20.76 18.26
N VAL A 57 6.67 19.62 18.60
CA VAL A 57 6.96 18.79 19.77
C VAL A 57 7.91 17.65 19.36
N PRO A 58 8.82 17.19 20.23
CA PRO A 58 9.58 15.96 19.99
C PRO A 58 8.63 14.82 19.60
N HIS A 59 8.85 14.27 18.40
CA HIS A 59 7.96 13.27 17.81
C HIS A 59 7.95 12.03 18.69
N SER A 60 6.87 11.86 19.46
CA SER A 60 6.63 10.64 20.20
C SER A 60 5.95 9.63 19.28
N MET A 61 6.33 8.35 19.40
CA MET A 61 5.74 7.26 18.61
C MET A 61 4.20 7.24 18.71
N LEU A 62 3.66 7.61 19.88
CA LEU A 62 2.22 7.72 20.12
C LEU A 62 1.56 8.85 19.32
N LEU A 63 2.20 10.02 19.26
CA LEU A 63 1.70 11.15 18.48
C LEU A 63 1.68 10.80 16.99
N THR A 64 2.77 10.22 16.48
CA THR A 64 2.88 9.75 15.09
C THR A 64 1.81 8.72 14.77
N LEU A 65 1.57 7.75 15.66
CA LEU A 65 0.55 6.73 15.48
C LEU A 65 -0.87 7.33 15.51
N LEU A 66 -1.16 8.24 16.43
CA LEU A 66 -2.47 8.89 16.53
C LEU A 66 -2.77 9.74 15.29
N VAL A 67 -1.77 10.47 14.78
CA VAL A 67 -1.92 11.26 13.56
C VAL A 67 -2.11 10.35 12.34
N HIS A 68 -1.27 9.33 12.17
CA HIS A 68 -1.36 8.43 11.01
C HIS A 68 -2.52 7.42 11.07
N THR A 69 -3.18 7.25 12.22
CA THR A 69 -4.48 6.56 12.33
C THR A 69 -5.64 7.52 12.07
N GLY A 70 -5.57 8.75 12.60
CA GLY A 70 -6.62 9.76 12.45
C GLY A 70 -6.80 10.26 11.02
N CYS A 71 -5.70 10.56 10.32
CA CYS A 71 -5.72 11.06 8.94
C CYS A 71 -6.45 10.14 7.95
N PRO A 72 -6.15 8.83 7.84
CA PRO A 72 -6.86 7.95 6.90
C PRO A 72 -8.34 7.78 7.27
N LEU A 73 -8.69 7.78 8.57
CA LEU A 73 -10.10 7.68 9.01
C LEU A 73 -10.88 8.95 8.66
N LEU A 74 -10.29 10.12 8.90
CA LEU A 74 -10.87 11.41 8.50
C LEU A 74 -11.02 11.51 6.98
N LEU A 75 -9.99 11.12 6.23
CA LEU A 75 -10.03 11.10 4.78
C LEU A 75 -11.11 10.14 4.27
N PHE A 76 -11.21 8.93 4.84
CA PHE A 76 -12.27 7.98 4.50
C PHE A 76 -13.66 8.54 4.83
N ALA A 77 -13.85 9.16 6.00
CA ALA A 77 -15.12 9.76 6.38
C ALA A 77 -15.52 10.93 5.47
N LEU A 78 -14.57 11.78 5.06
CA LEU A 78 -14.78 12.85 4.09
C LEU A 78 -15.17 12.27 2.73
N LEU A 79 -14.39 11.30 2.24
CA LEU A 79 -14.70 10.60 1.00
C LEU A 79 -16.11 9.99 1.09
N GLN A 80 -16.46 9.29 2.16
CA GLN A 80 -17.77 8.67 2.34
C GLN A 80 -18.90 9.70 2.34
N ARG A 81 -18.66 10.90 2.87
CA ARG A 81 -19.64 12.00 2.87
C ARG A 81 -19.86 12.62 1.49
N TYR A 82 -18.80 12.80 0.70
CA TYR A 82 -18.87 13.54 -0.57
C TYR A 82 -18.91 12.65 -1.82
N ALA A 83 -18.45 11.40 -1.72
CA ALA A 83 -18.27 10.46 -2.84
C ALA A 83 -18.62 9.01 -2.45
N ALA A 84 -19.61 8.83 -1.55
CA ALA A 84 -20.11 7.53 -1.10
C ALA A 84 -20.33 6.51 -2.23
N PRO A 85 -21.04 6.86 -3.33
CA PRO A 85 -21.30 5.88 -4.39
C PRO A 85 -20.01 5.45 -5.09
N GLN A 86 -19.08 6.37 -5.35
CA GLN A 86 -17.80 6.03 -6.00
C GLN A 86 -16.93 5.12 -5.13
N ILE A 87 -16.88 5.35 -3.82
CA ILE A 87 -16.10 4.55 -2.87
C ILE A 87 -16.63 3.14 -2.76
N ASN A 88 -17.96 3.00 -2.68
CA ASN A 88 -18.61 1.70 -2.63
C ASN A 88 -18.39 0.93 -3.94
N TRP A 89 -18.45 1.62 -5.08
CA TRP A 89 -18.12 1.04 -6.39
C TRP A 89 -16.67 0.60 -6.50
N LEU A 90 -15.74 1.38 -5.94
CA LEU A 90 -14.32 1.08 -5.95
C LEU A 90 -13.93 0.00 -4.94
N GLY A 91 -14.84 -0.35 -4.01
CA GLY A 91 -14.58 -1.33 -2.96
C GLY A 91 -13.51 -0.86 -1.97
N LEU A 92 -13.30 0.45 -1.83
CA LEU A 92 -12.32 1.00 -0.91
C LEU A 92 -12.86 0.89 0.52
N ARG A 93 -12.15 0.14 1.38
CA ARG A 93 -12.59 -0.16 2.74
C ARG A 93 -11.72 0.57 3.74
N TRP A 94 -12.33 1.17 4.76
CA TRP A 94 -11.63 1.97 5.77
C TRP A 94 -10.49 1.22 6.46
N TYR A 95 -10.67 -0.07 6.73
CA TYR A 95 -9.67 -0.88 7.43
C TYR A 95 -8.46 -1.21 6.56
N TRP A 96 -8.63 -1.40 5.26
CA TRP A 96 -7.51 -1.58 4.32
C TRP A 96 -6.72 -0.29 4.19
N LEU A 97 -7.41 0.84 4.03
CA LEU A 97 -6.76 2.15 3.97
C LEU A 97 -5.97 2.45 5.25
N LEU A 98 -6.54 2.15 6.43
CA LEU A 98 -5.85 2.33 7.71
C LEU A 98 -4.64 1.40 7.84
N LEU A 99 -4.77 0.13 7.45
CA LEU A 99 -3.67 -0.82 7.49
C LEU A 99 -2.53 -0.38 6.56
N ASP A 100 -2.84 -0.03 5.32
CA ASP A 100 -1.84 0.41 4.33
C ASP A 100 -1.13 1.66 4.79
N THR A 101 -1.87 2.67 5.27
CA THR A 101 -1.27 3.92 5.74
C THR A 101 -0.40 3.74 6.97
N LEU A 102 -0.77 2.89 7.93
CA LEU A 102 0.07 2.57 9.08
C LEU A 102 1.36 1.86 8.68
N LEU A 103 1.26 0.97 7.69
CA LEU A 103 2.38 0.19 7.21
C LEU A 103 3.32 1.03 6.34
N LEU A 104 2.76 1.93 5.54
CA LEU A 104 3.51 2.94 4.80
C LEU A 104 4.15 3.98 5.74
N ALA A 105 3.55 4.23 6.91
CA ALA A 105 4.09 5.09 7.95
C ALA A 105 5.11 4.39 8.87
N LEU A 106 5.33 3.08 8.73
CA LEU A 106 6.28 2.31 9.57
C LEU A 106 7.69 2.92 9.66
N PRO A 107 8.32 3.38 8.56
CA PRO A 107 9.63 4.03 8.61
C PRO A 107 9.62 5.36 9.38
N LEU A 108 8.45 6.01 9.50
CA LEU A 108 8.30 7.26 10.25
C LEU A 108 8.34 7.02 11.77
N PHE A 109 8.07 5.79 12.25
CA PHE A 109 8.14 5.46 13.67
C PHE A 109 9.57 5.26 14.20
N TRP A 110 10.54 5.02 13.31
CA TRP A 110 11.94 4.82 13.68
C TRP A 110 12.84 5.93 13.12
N PRO A 111 12.80 7.14 13.71
CA PRO A 111 13.65 8.25 13.28
C PRO A 111 15.12 7.95 13.63
N ASP A 112 15.92 7.59 12.63
CA ASP A 112 17.37 7.38 12.79
C ASP A 112 18.20 8.67 12.59
N LYS A 113 19.05 9.08 13.52
CA LYS A 113 19.57 10.47 13.57
C LYS A 113 20.58 10.82 12.45
N ALA A 114 20.14 11.21 11.25
CA ALA A 114 20.76 12.21 10.35
C ALA A 114 20.23 12.09 8.89
N ASP A 115 20.02 13.23 8.22
CA ASP A 115 19.60 13.38 6.80
C ASP A 115 18.15 13.00 6.45
N HIS A 116 17.21 13.37 7.32
CA HIS A 116 15.83 12.85 7.26
C HIS A 116 14.85 13.54 6.34
N ALA A 117 14.87 14.86 6.17
CA ALA A 117 13.74 15.54 5.51
C ALA A 117 13.54 15.09 4.05
N LEU A 118 14.65 14.89 3.32
CA LEU A 118 14.64 14.52 1.91
C LEU A 118 14.41 13.02 1.71
N ARG A 119 14.97 12.15 2.56
CA ARG A 119 14.70 10.70 2.51
C ARG A 119 13.27 10.39 2.91
N LEU A 120 12.75 11.09 3.92
CA LEU A 120 11.40 10.90 4.45
C LEU A 120 10.34 11.36 3.44
N SER A 121 10.54 12.49 2.77
CA SER A 121 9.64 12.93 1.69
C SER A 121 9.64 11.96 0.50
N LEU A 122 10.82 11.46 0.12
CA LEU A 122 10.96 10.48 -0.94
C LEU A 122 10.27 9.16 -0.56
N HIS A 123 10.35 8.74 0.70
CA HIS A 123 9.66 7.53 1.17
C HIS A 123 8.13 7.70 1.21
N ILE A 124 7.64 8.86 1.65
CA ILE A 124 6.20 9.21 1.63
C ILE A 124 5.63 9.19 0.20
N LEU A 125 6.44 9.54 -0.79
CA LEU A 125 6.05 9.48 -2.21
C LEU A 125 6.17 8.06 -2.78
N LEU A 126 7.32 7.42 -2.58
CA LEU A 126 7.71 6.22 -3.31
C LEU A 126 7.03 4.96 -2.79
N ALA A 127 6.80 4.84 -1.47
CA ALA A 127 6.16 3.68 -0.87
C ALA A 127 4.68 3.49 -1.33
N PRO A 128 3.78 4.51 -1.29
CA PRO A 128 2.43 4.35 -1.82
C PRO A 128 2.39 4.15 -3.34
N LEU A 129 3.34 4.74 -4.08
CA LEU A 129 3.47 4.49 -5.53
C LEU A 129 3.86 3.03 -5.82
N LEU A 130 4.81 2.47 -5.08
CA LEU A 130 5.17 1.06 -5.17
C LEU A 130 3.98 0.16 -4.85
N LEU A 131 3.22 0.48 -3.80
CA LEU A 131 2.01 -0.27 -3.45
C LEU A 131 0.99 -0.22 -4.60
N GLY A 132 0.72 0.95 -5.17
CA GLY A 132 -0.17 1.11 -6.31
C GLY A 132 0.30 0.33 -7.55
N LEU A 133 1.60 0.35 -7.84
CA LEU A 133 2.21 -0.45 -8.90
C LEU A 133 2.04 -1.95 -8.64
N LEU A 134 2.29 -2.43 -7.43
CA LEU A 134 2.12 -3.84 -7.07
C LEU A 134 0.66 -4.28 -7.23
N LEU A 135 -0.30 -3.49 -6.76
CA LEU A 135 -1.73 -3.74 -6.93
C LEU A 135 -2.11 -3.81 -8.42
N ALA A 136 -1.60 -2.89 -9.24
CA ALA A 136 -1.82 -2.90 -10.69
C ALA A 136 -1.18 -4.12 -11.38
N GLN A 137 0.00 -4.55 -10.94
CA GLN A 137 0.64 -5.77 -11.44
C GLN A 137 -0.20 -7.00 -11.11
N PHE A 138 -0.70 -7.13 -9.87
CA PHE A 138 -1.58 -8.26 -9.51
C PHE A 138 -2.88 -8.25 -10.30
N ALA A 139 -3.48 -7.09 -10.55
CA ALA A 139 -4.68 -6.96 -11.39
C ALA A 139 -4.44 -7.49 -12.81
N THR A 140 -3.31 -7.14 -13.43
CA THR A 140 -2.99 -7.56 -14.82
C THR A 140 -2.40 -8.97 -14.92
N LEU A 141 -1.71 -9.45 -13.88
CA LEU A 141 -1.12 -10.79 -13.81
C LEU A 141 -2.17 -11.89 -13.93
N THR A 142 -3.36 -11.69 -13.37
CA THR A 142 -4.47 -12.66 -13.49
C THR A 142 -4.81 -12.97 -14.94
N GLN A 143 -4.95 -11.94 -15.79
CA GLN A 143 -5.25 -12.09 -17.22
C GLN A 143 -4.07 -12.71 -17.98
N ARG A 144 -2.83 -12.35 -17.62
CA ARG A 144 -1.64 -12.92 -18.25
C ARG A 144 -1.51 -14.41 -17.94
N LEU A 145 -1.69 -14.79 -16.68
CA LEU A 145 -1.66 -16.19 -16.23
C LEU A 145 -2.80 -17.01 -16.83
N ALA A 146 -3.98 -16.42 -17.04
CA ALA A 146 -5.09 -17.09 -17.72
C ALA A 146 -4.79 -17.41 -19.20
N ARG A 147 -3.87 -16.68 -19.84
CA ARG A 147 -3.39 -16.96 -21.21
C ARG A 147 -2.23 -17.96 -21.23
N CYS A 148 -1.64 -18.27 -20.09
CA CYS A 148 -0.55 -19.24 -19.98
C CYS A 148 -1.12 -20.65 -19.81
N ASN A 149 -0.59 -21.62 -20.55
CA ASN A 149 -0.88 -23.05 -20.35
C ASN A 149 -0.18 -23.55 -19.08
N LEU A 150 -0.75 -23.22 -17.92
CA LEU A 150 -0.28 -23.72 -16.63
C LEU A 150 -0.79 -25.16 -16.41
N PRO A 151 -0.13 -25.98 -15.58
CA PRO A 151 -0.71 -27.25 -15.18
C PRO A 151 -1.98 -27.01 -14.34
N ALA A 152 -2.98 -27.89 -14.44
CA ALA A 152 -4.28 -27.74 -13.77
C ALA A 152 -4.17 -27.48 -12.25
N ARG A 153 -3.14 -28.04 -11.60
CA ARG A 153 -2.86 -27.86 -10.16
C ARG A 153 -2.38 -26.45 -9.78
N LEU A 154 -1.85 -25.67 -10.73
CA LEU A 154 -1.34 -24.33 -10.49
C LEU A 154 -2.29 -23.23 -10.98
N HIS A 155 -3.43 -23.56 -11.56
CA HIS A 155 -4.36 -22.54 -12.04
C HIS A 155 -4.99 -21.73 -10.91
N GLY A 156 -5.18 -20.42 -11.14
CA GLY A 156 -5.91 -19.53 -10.23
C GLY A 156 -5.06 -19.05 -9.04
N GLN A 157 -5.52 -19.32 -7.81
CA GLN A 157 -4.86 -18.87 -6.56
C GLN A 157 -3.41 -19.33 -6.42
N PRO A 158 -3.07 -20.63 -6.62
CA PRO A 158 -1.71 -21.10 -6.42
C PRO A 158 -0.70 -20.45 -7.36
N ALA A 159 -1.04 -20.17 -8.63
CA ALA A 159 -0.16 -19.41 -9.52
C ALA A 159 0.05 -17.97 -9.04
N LEU A 160 -1.01 -17.29 -8.60
CA LEU A 160 -0.89 -15.93 -8.08
C LEU A 160 -0.04 -15.88 -6.81
N LEU A 161 -0.18 -16.88 -5.93
CA LEU A 161 0.62 -17.00 -4.71
C LEU A 161 2.09 -17.28 -5.04
N ALA A 162 2.37 -18.15 -6.01
CA ALA A 162 3.72 -18.38 -6.50
C ALA A 162 4.33 -17.10 -7.09
N CYS A 163 3.57 -16.35 -7.90
CA CYS A 163 4.01 -15.04 -8.41
C CYS A 163 4.25 -14.03 -7.28
N ALA A 164 3.39 -13.99 -6.26
CA ALA A 164 3.56 -13.12 -5.10
C ALA A 164 4.83 -13.47 -4.32
N LEU A 165 5.12 -14.76 -4.12
CA LEU A 165 6.35 -15.22 -3.47
C LEU A 165 7.60 -14.88 -4.29
N LEU A 166 7.56 -15.06 -5.61
CA LEU A 166 8.67 -14.68 -6.50
C LEU A 166 8.92 -13.16 -6.48
N LEU A 167 7.85 -12.36 -6.52
CA LEU A 167 7.92 -10.91 -6.37
C LEU A 167 8.48 -10.52 -5.01
N ALA A 168 8.01 -11.15 -3.93
CA ALA A 168 8.50 -10.90 -2.59
C ALA A 168 9.99 -11.24 -2.45
N LEU A 169 10.46 -12.35 -3.02
CA LEU A 169 11.88 -12.73 -3.06
C LEU A 169 12.73 -11.72 -3.85
N ALA A 170 12.26 -11.28 -5.02
CA ALA A 170 12.95 -10.29 -5.85
C ALA A 170 12.98 -8.91 -5.16
N LEU A 171 11.91 -8.54 -4.48
CA LEU A 171 11.83 -7.31 -3.69
C LEU A 171 12.68 -7.39 -2.42
N HIS A 172 12.78 -8.56 -1.80
CA HIS A 172 13.67 -8.80 -0.67
C HIS A 172 15.12 -8.63 -1.08
N SER A 173 15.55 -9.24 -2.19
CA SER A 173 16.92 -9.05 -2.68
C SER A 173 17.17 -7.59 -3.03
N LEU A 174 16.24 -6.91 -3.72
CA LEU A 174 16.36 -5.48 -3.99
C LEU A 174 16.50 -4.66 -2.70
N GLY A 175 15.68 -4.94 -1.68
CA GLY A 175 15.73 -4.26 -0.39
C GLY A 175 17.04 -4.49 0.37
N VAL A 176 17.63 -5.68 0.28
CA VAL A 176 18.96 -5.98 0.86
C VAL A 176 20.08 -5.23 0.14
N HIS A 177 19.95 -4.95 -1.17
CA HIS A 177 20.94 -4.16 -1.92
C HIS A 177 20.77 -2.64 -1.73
N LEU A 178 19.58 -2.20 -1.31
CA LEU A 178 19.26 -0.79 -1.06
C LEU A 178 19.55 -0.36 0.39
N SER A 179 19.57 -1.30 1.33
CA SER A 179 19.94 -1.09 2.74
C SER A 179 21.45 -1.01 2.95
#